data_AF-A0A397IVY5-F1
#
_entry.id   AF-A0A397IVY5-F1
#
_cell.length_a   1.000
_cell.length_b   1.000
_cell.length_c   1.000
_cell.angle_alpha   90.00
_cell.angle_beta   90.00
_cell.angle_gamma   90.00
#
_symmetry.space_group_name_H-M   'P 1'
#
loop_
_entity.id
_entity.type
_entity.pdbx_description
1 polymer ?
#
loop_
_entity_poly.entity_id
_entity_poly.type
_entity_poly.pdbx_seq_one_letter_code
_entity_poly.pdbx_strand_id
1 'polypeptide(L)'
;MNRCLGVDAEKLKTHYANDRWCRSCNSSGNIIIDKFIQDAQLNANYCDKVIEWIPYDRFQDIKEMVKGGFGTIYRAKWIDGRRGVWNIENQQWKRYGQTEVILKSLMALE
;
A
#
# COMPACT_ATOMS: atom_id res chain seq x y z
N MET A 1 -1.68 16.00 3.26
CA MET A 1 -0.60 15.69 2.29
C MET A 1 0.50 14.96 3.05
N ASN A 2 0.62 13.64 2.87
CA ASN A 2 1.62 12.82 3.55
C ASN A 2 2.99 13.12 2.95
N ARG A 3 3.69 14.09 3.56
CA ARG A 3 5.06 14.46 3.18
C ARG A 3 5.98 13.36 3.74
N CYS A 4 6.64 12.61 2.87
CA CYS A 4 7.72 11.71 3.29
C CYS A 4 8.75 12.54 4.07
N LEU A 5 8.93 12.30 5.35
CA LEU A 5 10.13 12.78 6.03
C LEU A 5 11.30 11.97 5.48
N GLY A 6 12.14 12.58 4.64
CA GLY A 6 13.45 12.01 4.27
C GLY A 6 13.77 11.80 2.79
N VAL A 7 13.07 12.41 1.84
CA VAL A 7 13.56 12.46 0.45
C VAL A 7 13.60 13.89 -0.04
N ASP A 8 14.84 14.37 -0.22
CA ASP A 8 15.13 15.62 -0.88
C ASP A 8 14.68 15.51 -2.34
N ALA A 9 13.89 16.48 -2.81
CA ALA A 9 13.41 16.50 -4.19
C ALA A 9 14.56 16.51 -5.22
N GLU A 10 15.77 16.87 -4.79
CA GLU A 10 16.99 16.84 -5.61
C GLU A 10 17.57 15.44 -5.83
N LYS A 11 17.34 14.47 -4.92
CA LYS A 11 17.76 13.07 -5.14
C LYS A 11 16.97 12.37 -6.24
N LEU A 12 15.84 12.95 -6.68
CA LEU A 12 15.06 12.48 -7.82
C LEU A 12 15.70 12.84 -9.18
N LYS A 13 16.66 13.77 -9.21
CA LYS A 13 17.29 14.23 -10.46
C LYS A 13 18.54 13.44 -10.87
N THR A 14 19.13 12.68 -9.96
CA THR A 14 20.46 12.07 -10.17
C THR A 14 20.47 10.54 -10.24
N HIS A 15 19.34 9.86 -10.02
CA HIS A 15 19.21 8.45 -10.40
C HIS A 15 18.59 8.36 -11.79
N TYR A 16 19.49 8.23 -12.75
CA TYR A 16 19.31 7.84 -14.14
C TYR A 16 18.07 7.00 -14.40
N ALA A 17 17.49 7.23 -15.57
CA ALA A 17 16.22 6.74 -16.10
C ALA A 17 16.00 5.20 -16.18
N ASN A 18 16.65 4.37 -15.36
CA ASN A 18 16.54 2.90 -15.42
C ASN A 18 16.34 2.15 -14.08
N ASP A 19 16.28 2.82 -12.93
CA ASP A 19 15.97 2.14 -11.66
C ASP A 19 14.63 2.61 -11.08
N ARG A 20 13.59 1.86 -11.46
CA ARG A 20 12.39 1.49 -10.68
C ARG A 20 12.29 2.08 -9.25
N TRP A 21 12.15 3.40 -9.14
CA TRP A 21 11.98 4.10 -7.87
C TRP A 21 10.53 3.95 -7.41
N CYS A 22 10.32 3.21 -6.32
CA CYS A 22 8.99 2.75 -5.92
C CYS A 22 8.64 2.96 -4.45
N ARG A 23 9.25 3.96 -3.80
CA ARG A 23 8.89 4.27 -2.41
C ARG A 23 7.54 4.99 -2.36
N SER A 24 6.52 4.27 -1.89
CA SER A 24 5.22 4.82 -1.49
C SER A 24 5.27 5.23 -0.02
N CYS A 25 5.16 6.53 0.26
CA CYS A 25 5.06 7.01 1.64
C CYS A 25 3.61 6.99 2.10
N ASN A 26 3.23 5.86 2.72
CA ASN A 26 1.93 5.71 3.32
C ASN A 26 2.14 5.54 4.83
N SER A 27 1.34 6.25 5.62
CA SER A 27 1.25 6.07 7.07
C SER A 27 -0.16 5.59 7.39
N SER A 28 -0.23 4.57 8.24
CA SER A 28 -1.45 4.06 8.84
C SER A 28 -1.92 4.90 10.04
N GLY A 29 -1.06 5.79 10.55
CA GLY A 29 -1.26 6.45 11.84
C GLY A 29 -0.90 5.56 13.04
N ASN A 30 -0.45 4.33 12.81
CA ASN A 30 0.00 3.41 13.86
C ASN A 30 1.50 3.15 13.71
N ILE A 31 2.27 3.52 14.73
CA ILE A 31 3.75 3.45 14.69
C ILE A 31 4.30 2.04 14.46
N ILE A 32 3.63 1.01 14.96
CA ILE A 32 4.06 -0.39 14.84
C ILE A 32 3.87 -0.86 13.40
N ILE A 33 2.68 -0.62 12.84
CA ILE A 33 2.37 -0.95 11.44
C ILE A 33 3.25 -0.15 10.50
N ASP A 34 3.44 1.14 10.75
CA ASP A 34 4.26 2.01 9.91
C ASP A 34 5.71 1.55 9.88
N LYS A 35 6.26 1.15 11.03
CA LYS A 35 7.62 0.57 11.09
C LYS A 35 7.71 -0.72 10.29
N PHE A 36 6.74 -1.64 10.45
CA PHE A 36 6.71 -2.89 9.68
C PHE A 36 6.66 -2.63 8.17
N ILE A 37 5.82 -1.69 7.73
CA ILE A 37 5.72 -1.30 6.32
C ILE A 37 7.03 -0.74 5.82
N GLN A 38 7.64 0.20 6.57
CA GLN A 38 8.94 0.78 6.19
C GLN A 38 10.02 -0.29 6.07
N ASP A 39 10.12 -1.21 7.04
CA ASP A 39 11.09 -2.31 7.01
C ASP A 39 10.85 -3.21 5.78
N ALA A 40 9.60 -3.57 5.48
CA ALA A 40 9.27 -4.37 4.30
C ALA A 40 9.60 -3.63 2.99
N GLN A 41 9.36 -2.32 2.92
CA GLN A 41 9.66 -1.51 1.74
C GLN A 41 11.17 -1.32 1.54
N LEU A 42 11.96 -1.20 2.61
CA LEU A 42 13.42 -1.12 2.54
C LEU A 42 14.05 -2.42 2.03
N ASN A 43 13.43 -3.55 2.34
CA ASN A 43 13.88 -4.89 1.91
C ASN A 43 13.30 -5.35 0.56
N ALA A 44 12.49 -4.51 -0.10
CA ALA A 44 11.87 -4.87 -1.38
C ALA A 44 12.85 -4.68 -2.55
N ASN A 45 13.19 -5.79 -3.23
CA ASN A 45 14.09 -5.76 -4.39
C ASN A 45 13.43 -5.26 -5.68
N TYR A 46 12.11 -5.12 -5.71
CA TYR A 46 11.35 -4.67 -6.87
C TYR A 46 10.11 -3.88 -6.47
N CYS A 47 9.74 -2.91 -7.31
CA CYS A 47 8.55 -2.07 -7.17
C CYS A 47 7.24 -2.78 -6.91
N ASP A 48 7.00 -3.87 -7.62
CA ASP A 48 5.80 -4.68 -7.54
C ASP A 48 5.71 -5.46 -6.23
N LYS A 49 6.84 -5.60 -5.50
CA LYS A 49 6.93 -6.22 -4.17
C LYS A 49 6.82 -5.22 -3.01
N VAL A 50 6.86 -3.92 -3.28
CA VAL A 50 6.69 -2.88 -2.26
C VAL A 50 5.23 -2.93 -1.78
N ILE A 51 5.03 -3.25 -0.50
CA ILE A 51 3.71 -3.23 0.13
C ILE A 51 3.26 -1.79 0.41
N GLU A 52 1.95 -1.57 0.39
CA GLU A 52 1.34 -0.26 0.66
C GLU A 52 0.25 -0.38 1.72
N TRP A 53 0.14 0.64 2.58
CA TRP A 53 -1.02 0.80 3.44
C TRP A 53 -2.22 1.28 2.62
N ILE A 54 -3.38 0.65 2.82
CA ILE A 54 -4.66 1.03 2.19
C ILE A 54 -5.62 1.42 3.31
N PRO A 55 -6.10 2.68 3.35
CA PRO A 55 -7.11 3.10 4.31
C PRO A 55 -8.39 2.26 4.17
N TYR A 56 -9.00 1.91 5.31
CA TYR A 56 -10.15 0.97 5.32
C TYR A 56 -11.39 1.52 4.61
N ASP A 57 -11.56 2.83 4.56
CA ASP A 57 -12.63 3.53 3.84
C ASP A 57 -12.52 3.44 2.30
N ARG A 58 -11.41 2.90 1.78
CA ARG A 58 -11.24 2.58 0.35
C ARG A 58 -11.85 1.23 -0.03
N PHE A 59 -12.43 0.51 0.93
CA PHE A 59 -13.14 -0.73 0.67
C PHE A 59 -14.66 -0.52 0.74
N GLN A 60 -15.37 -1.07 -0.24
CA GLN A 60 -16.83 -1.04 -0.36
C GLN A 60 -17.39 -2.46 -0.50
N ASP A 61 -18.71 -2.60 -0.32
CA ASP A 61 -19.43 -3.87 -0.45
C ASP A 61 -18.79 -5.03 0.35
N ILE A 62 -18.32 -4.72 1.56
CA ILE A 62 -17.65 -5.69 2.44
C ILE A 62 -18.67 -6.73 2.91
N LYS A 63 -18.46 -8.00 2.55
CA LYS A 63 -19.31 -9.12 2.90
C LYS A 63 -18.50 -10.22 3.56
N GLU A 64 -18.94 -10.65 4.74
CA GLU A 64 -18.34 -11.80 5.42
C GLU A 64 -18.53 -13.07 4.58
N MET A 65 -17.49 -13.89 4.50
CA MET A 65 -17.52 -15.18 3.81
C MET A 65 -17.39 -16.34 4.79
N VAL A 66 -16.33 -16.33 5.59
CA VAL A 66 -15.98 -17.45 6.48
C VAL A 66 -15.33 -16.89 7.74
N LYS A 67 -15.78 -17.38 8.89
CA LYS A 67 -15.13 -17.18 10.18
C LYS A 67 -14.40 -18.45 10.60
N GLY A 68 -13.13 -18.32 10.98
CA GLY A 68 -12.31 -19.42 11.47
C GLY A 68 -11.58 -19.05 12.77
N GLY A 69 -10.82 -20.00 13.33
CA GLY A 69 -10.10 -19.80 14.60
C GLY A 69 -9.05 -18.68 14.59
N PHE A 70 -8.57 -18.27 13.41
CA PHE A 70 -7.51 -17.27 13.24
C PHE A 70 -7.99 -15.96 12.61
N GLY A 71 -9.31 -15.74 12.55
CA GLY A 71 -9.88 -14.53 11.97
C GLY A 71 -11.08 -14.76 11.06
N THR A 72 -11.49 -13.68 10.41
CA THR A 72 -12.64 -13.66 9.50
C THR A 72 -12.21 -13.21 8.11
N ILE A 73 -12.70 -13.90 7.09
CA ILE A 73 -12.48 -13.61 5.67
C ILE A 73 -13.68 -12.85 5.13
N TYR A 74 -13.41 -11.74 4.44
CA TYR A 74 -14.41 -10.91 3.78
C TYR A 74 -14.09 -10.77 2.29
N ARG A 75 -15.13 -10.69 1.46
CA ARG A 75 -15.04 -10.20 0.08
C ARG A 75 -15.33 -8.70 0.10
N ALA A 76 -14.56 -7.91 -0.64
CA ALA A 76 -14.78 -6.46 -0.75
C ALA A 76 -14.38 -5.95 -2.14
N LYS A 77 -14.80 -4.73 -2.45
CA LYS A 77 -14.30 -3.96 -3.61
C LYS A 77 -13.33 -2.90 -3.11
N TRP A 78 -12.10 -2.92 -3.60
CA TRP A 78 -11.14 -1.83 -3.40
C TRP A 78 -11.29 -0.81 -4.52
N ILE A 79 -11.73 0.41 -4.22
CA ILE A 79 -12.15 1.39 -5.23
C ILE A 79 -10.99 1.98 -6.04
N ASP A 80 -9.79 2.06 -5.48
CA ASP A 80 -8.60 2.47 -6.23
C ASP A 80 -8.03 1.31 -7.04
N GLY A 81 -8.04 0.12 -6.45
CA GLY A 81 -7.34 -1.04 -6.98
C GLY A 81 -5.83 -0.91 -6.99
N ARG A 82 -5.19 -1.93 -7.58
CA ARG A 82 -3.74 -2.09 -7.55
C ARG A 82 -3.02 -0.89 -8.16
N ARG A 83 -1.88 -0.57 -7.59
CA ARG A 83 -0.91 0.38 -8.14
C ARG A 83 -0.39 -0.07 -9.51
N GLY A 84 -0.43 0.84 -10.47
CA GLY A 84 0.14 0.69 -11.81
C GLY A 84 1.44 1.47 -11.96
N VAL A 85 1.57 2.23 -13.04
CA VAL A 85 2.79 2.99 -13.39
C VAL A 85 2.81 4.36 -12.70
N TRP A 86 4.00 4.84 -12.32
CA TRP A 86 4.19 6.19 -11.81
C TRP A 86 3.93 7.23 -12.90
N ASN A 87 3.02 8.16 -12.66
CA ASN A 87 2.84 9.33 -13.52
C ASN A 87 3.75 10.46 -13.02
N ILE A 88 4.75 10.81 -13.82
CA ILE A 88 5.75 11.83 -13.51
C ILE A 88 5.11 13.23 -13.42
N GLU A 89 4.20 13.56 -14.34
CA GLU A 89 3.55 14.88 -14.42
C GLU A 89 2.70 15.15 -13.18
N ASN A 90 1.89 14.16 -12.80
CA ASN A 90 0.97 14.28 -11.66
C ASN A 90 1.63 13.89 -10.33
N GLN A 91 2.88 13.42 -10.35
CA GLN A 91 3.62 12.87 -9.20
C GLN A 91 2.77 11.88 -8.38
N GLN A 92 2.05 11.01 -9.08
CA GLN A 92 1.10 10.07 -8.50
C GLN A 92 1.15 8.74 -9.22
N TRP A 93 0.87 7.67 -8.48
CA TRP A 93 0.70 6.35 -9.07
C TRP A 93 -0.63 6.28 -9.83
N LYS A 94 -0.59 5.83 -11.08
CA LYS A 94 -1.81 5.39 -11.76
C LYS A 94 -2.38 4.17 -11.05
N ARG A 95 -3.69 4.07 -11.04
CA ARG A 95 -4.46 3.01 -10.39
C ARG A 95 -5.23 2.24 -11.45
N TYR A 96 -5.34 0.93 -11.30
CA TYR A 96 -6.09 0.09 -12.24
C TYR A 96 -7.61 0.21 -12.09
N GLY A 97 -8.07 0.97 -11.09
CA GLY A 97 -9.49 1.16 -10.81
C GLY A 97 -10.06 0.02 -9.97
N GLN A 98 -11.35 0.10 -9.70
CA GLN A 98 -12.02 -0.77 -8.76
C GLN A 98 -11.74 -2.26 -9.04
N THR A 99 -11.29 -2.98 -8.03
CA THR A 99 -11.03 -4.41 -8.12
C THR A 99 -11.61 -5.15 -6.92
N GLU A 100 -11.97 -6.40 -7.14
CA GLU A 100 -12.44 -7.27 -6.06
C GLU A 100 -11.24 -7.83 -5.29
N VAL A 101 -11.35 -7.83 -3.97
CA VAL A 101 -10.29 -8.26 -3.06
C VAL A 101 -10.85 -9.15 -1.95
N ILE A 102 -9.94 -9.91 -1.35
CA ILE A 102 -10.18 -10.63 -0.11
C ILE A 102 -9.52 -9.87 1.04
N LEU A 103 -10.29 -9.56 2.07
CA LEU A 103 -9.79 -9.00 3.32
C LEU A 103 -9.77 -10.09 4.37
N LYS A 104 -8.67 -10.19 5.12
CA LYS A 104 -8.58 -11.07 6.28
C LYS A 104 -8.42 -10.21 7.53
N SER A 105 -9.42 -10.24 8.41
CA SER A 105 -9.29 -9.70 9.77
C SER A 105 -8.58 -10.73 10.64
N LEU A 106 -7.61 -10.29 11.44
CA LEU A 106 -6.87 -11.14 12.37
C LEU A 106 -7.47 -10.95 13.77
N MET A 107 -7.84 -12.04 14.45
CA MET A 107 -8.18 -11.96 15.87
C MET A 107 -6.88 -11.79 16.66
N ALA A 108 -6.90 -10.88 17.65
CA ALA A 108 -5.84 -10.84 18.65
C ALA A 108 -5.94 -12.14 19.47
N LEU A 109 -4.80 -12.81 19.66
CA LEU A 109 -4.69 -13.83 20.70
C LEU A 109 -4.64 -13.10 22.03
N GLU A 110 -5.54 -13.47 22.95
CA GLU A 110 -5.50 -13.03 24.36
C GLU A 110 -4.26 -13.58 25.08
#